data_AF-A0A3M7MT16-F1
#
_entry.id   AF-A0A3M7MT16-F1
#
_cell.length_a   1.000
_cell.length_b   1.000
_cell.length_c   1.000
_cell.angle_alpha   90.00
_cell.angle_beta   90.00
_cell.angle_gamma   90.00
#
_symmetry.space_group_name_H-M   'P 1'
#
loop_
_entity.id
_entity.type
_entity.pdbx_description
1 polymer ?
#
loop_
_entity_poly.entity_id
_entity_poly.type
_entity_poly.pdbx_seq_one_letter_code
_entity_poly.pdbx_strand_id
1 'polypeptide(L)'
;MAYYAMGDSYGYMRRPTVGFSTRRFDEYYRCYPVVMMNGPDRADVNYGGKVFLPPSALEKLTRLHITYPMIFELINGQADKRTHAGVLEFIAEEGRIYLPQWLMRTLDLEPGDLLQIKSTDLPPGDYIKLKPQSPDFLDISDPRAVLENAFRGFSCLTKGDIFSFSYNDQIYDIAVIEVKPDNDTHGIVTMETDLKVDFDTPVGYKEPERKSGTSTPASGIGRPRGGQVHAQGTMAQAINYASIAPAAIEAAKGANAVSSHFLSTGHTLKRGSKTPTPKPSTPVAGSSTNQNQTAPPLPRVNGPQPLRLPPGKLFFGYEVKPLKQKGADVLLLGGHGKIALKLTPLLLAKSWSVTSVVRNAEHKQEILDTGKGQPGQLDVLIDSLDEVASEADAKRVLDKVKPSIVVWSAGAGGKGGPERTKAVDEVAAKAYISASVHDPNVKKFLIVSWIASRRATPKWWTQADQDAAKKVTTEILPHYFQAKLEADEHLVASAHKRRQTDPSFQAINVRPGALTDEPAGKVLLGRTPVSGKTSRATVAELAAALLARDDTNGWYDVLDGDEEIDKAIDTVVKENIDSIEGEDLDRIYARI
;
A
#
# COMPACT_ATOMS: atom_id res chain seq x y z
N MET A 1 -51.05 -5.65 -48.04
CA MET A 1 -50.10 -4.58 -48.43
C MET A 1 -48.89 -4.67 -47.52
N ALA A 2 -47.88 -5.42 -47.96
CA ALA A 2 -46.58 -5.51 -47.32
C ALA A 2 -45.60 -4.72 -48.19
N TYR A 3 -45.01 -3.65 -47.66
CA TYR A 3 -43.98 -2.89 -48.36
C TYR A 3 -42.63 -3.24 -47.77
N TYR A 4 -41.80 -3.87 -48.61
CA TYR A 4 -40.39 -4.12 -48.46
C TYR A 4 -39.63 -2.80 -48.26
N ALA A 5 -38.73 -2.76 -47.27
CA ALA A 5 -37.66 -1.77 -47.19
C ALA A 5 -36.37 -2.44 -47.71
N MET A 6 -35.98 -2.12 -48.94
CA MET A 6 -34.61 -2.33 -49.43
C MET A 6 -33.78 -1.10 -49.09
N GLY A 7 -32.61 -1.33 -48.49
CA GLY A 7 -31.62 -0.31 -48.22
C GLY A 7 -30.87 0.08 -49.49
N ASP A 8 -30.45 1.35 -49.54
CA ASP A 8 -29.37 1.79 -50.40
C ASP A 8 -28.47 2.77 -49.64
N SER A 9 -27.20 2.37 -49.59
CA SER A 9 -26.07 3.06 -48.99
C SER A 9 -25.34 3.83 -50.09
N TYR A 10 -25.41 5.16 -50.10
CA TYR A 10 -24.41 6.01 -50.76
C TYR A 10 -24.26 7.35 -50.03
N GLY A 11 -23.01 7.67 -49.69
CA GLY A 11 -22.61 8.83 -48.90
C GLY A 11 -22.78 10.16 -49.62
N TYR A 12 -23.01 11.20 -48.82
CA TYR A 12 -22.82 12.60 -49.22
C TYR A 12 -21.81 13.26 -48.28
N MET A 13 -20.63 13.53 -48.83
CA MET A 13 -19.62 14.43 -48.29
C MET A 13 -20.20 15.81 -48.01
N ARG A 14 -20.11 16.28 -46.77
CA ARG A 14 -20.32 17.70 -46.45
C ARG A 14 -19.06 18.50 -46.78
N ARG A 15 -19.14 19.40 -47.76
CA ARG A 15 -18.16 20.48 -47.95
C ARG A 15 -18.20 21.45 -46.76
N PRO A 16 -17.06 22.01 -46.32
CA PRO A 16 -17.02 22.88 -45.13
C PRO A 16 -17.55 24.28 -45.44
N THR A 17 -18.54 24.71 -44.65
CA THR A 17 -18.96 26.10 -44.52
C THR A 17 -17.93 26.89 -43.72
N VAL A 18 -17.45 27.98 -44.32
CA VAL A 18 -16.53 28.98 -43.76
C VAL A 18 -17.13 29.59 -42.48
N GLY A 19 -16.34 29.62 -41.39
CA GLY A 19 -16.61 30.50 -40.24
C GLY A 19 -17.01 29.86 -38.91
N PHE A 20 -16.82 28.56 -38.69
CA PHE A 20 -16.84 28.01 -37.33
C PHE A 20 -15.43 28.07 -36.75
N SER A 21 -15.23 28.93 -35.74
CA SER A 21 -14.14 28.73 -34.78
C SER A 21 -14.23 27.29 -34.30
N THR A 22 -13.23 26.49 -34.63
CA THR A 22 -13.13 25.09 -34.21
C THR A 22 -13.30 25.05 -32.70
N ARG A 23 -14.34 24.35 -32.23
CA ARG A 23 -14.59 24.09 -30.80
C ARG A 23 -13.55 23.09 -30.28
N ARG A 24 -12.28 23.43 -30.39
CA ARG A 24 -11.16 22.59 -29.98
C ARG A 24 -10.33 23.40 -29.01
N PHE A 25 -9.94 22.75 -27.92
CA PHE A 25 -8.94 23.27 -27.03
C PHE A 25 -7.60 23.25 -27.78
N ASP A 26 -6.94 24.40 -27.90
CA ASP A 26 -5.63 24.55 -28.56
C ASP A 26 -4.83 25.59 -27.78
N GLU A 27 -3.91 25.11 -26.93
CA GLU A 27 -3.14 25.95 -26.02
C GLU A 27 -1.69 25.50 -25.91
N TYR A 28 -0.82 26.45 -25.55
CA TYR A 28 0.60 26.21 -25.35
C TYR A 28 0.92 26.16 -23.86
N TYR A 29 1.64 25.12 -23.43
CA TYR A 29 2.07 24.91 -22.06
C TYR A 29 3.57 24.67 -21.99
N ARG A 30 4.20 25.03 -20.87
CA ARG A 30 5.60 24.66 -20.61
C ARG A 30 5.68 23.24 -20.08
N CYS A 31 6.42 22.37 -20.75
CA CYS A 31 6.58 20.98 -20.32
C CYS A 31 7.64 20.85 -19.24
N TYR A 32 7.35 20.03 -18.23
CA TYR A 32 8.30 19.66 -17.18
C TYR A 32 8.20 18.15 -16.92
N PRO A 33 9.30 17.51 -16.51
CA PRO A 33 9.24 16.11 -16.09
C PRO A 33 8.43 15.98 -14.80
N VAL A 34 7.65 14.91 -14.68
CA VAL A 34 6.83 14.62 -13.47
C VAL A 34 7.66 14.59 -12.18
N VAL A 35 8.94 14.25 -12.26
CA VAL A 35 9.88 14.25 -11.12
C VAL A 35 10.06 15.64 -10.49
N MET A 36 9.80 16.73 -11.23
CA MET A 36 9.86 18.11 -10.73
C MET A 36 8.53 18.60 -10.13
N MET A 37 7.51 17.76 -10.06
CA MET A 37 6.22 18.13 -9.49
C MET A 37 6.30 18.13 -7.96
N ASN A 38 5.73 19.16 -7.32
CA ASN A 38 5.69 19.26 -5.86
C ASN A 38 4.71 18.22 -5.29
N GLY A 39 5.19 17.21 -4.58
CA GLY A 39 4.36 16.18 -3.96
C GLY A 39 5.12 14.90 -3.60
N PRO A 40 4.45 13.89 -3.04
CA PRO A 40 5.05 12.56 -2.87
C PRO A 40 5.42 12.01 -4.25
N ASP A 41 6.66 11.51 -4.39
CA ASP A 41 7.17 10.98 -5.66
C ASP A 41 6.34 9.76 -6.08
N ARG A 42 5.55 9.90 -7.15
CA ARG A 42 4.72 8.83 -7.70
C ARG A 42 5.47 8.18 -8.85
N ALA A 43 6.41 7.29 -8.54
CA ALA A 43 7.23 6.59 -9.54
C ALA A 43 6.37 5.90 -10.62
N ASP A 44 5.20 5.38 -10.25
CA ASP A 44 4.25 4.73 -11.16
C ASP A 44 3.75 5.65 -12.29
N VAL A 45 3.67 6.96 -12.04
CA VAL A 45 3.19 7.93 -13.04
C VAL A 45 4.23 8.20 -14.12
N ASN A 46 5.52 8.05 -13.81
CA ASN A 46 6.60 8.18 -14.80
C ASN A 46 6.54 7.09 -15.88
N TYR A 47 5.90 5.96 -15.58
CA TYR A 47 5.76 4.79 -16.45
C TYR A 47 4.34 4.66 -17.05
N GLY A 48 3.46 5.63 -16.79
CA GLY A 48 2.11 5.68 -17.36
C GLY A 48 2.03 6.57 -18.60
N GLY A 49 0.88 6.52 -19.29
CA GLY A 49 0.57 7.36 -20.46
C GLY A 49 -0.36 8.53 -20.16
N LYS A 50 -0.31 9.03 -18.92
CA LYS A 50 -1.18 10.11 -18.46
C LYS A 50 -0.37 11.32 -18.01
N VAL A 51 -0.88 12.51 -18.35
CA VAL A 51 -0.22 13.80 -18.09
C VAL A 51 -1.00 14.60 -17.06
N PHE A 52 -0.34 15.58 -16.42
CA PHE A 52 -0.99 16.52 -15.51
C PHE A 52 -1.15 17.88 -16.17
N LEU A 53 -2.38 18.38 -16.16
CA LEU A 53 -2.73 19.70 -16.70
C LEU A 53 -3.08 20.67 -15.57
N PRO A 54 -3.06 21.99 -15.82
CA PRO A 54 -3.48 22.97 -14.83
C PRO A 54 -5.02 23.02 -14.71
N PRO A 55 -5.55 23.43 -13.55
CA PRO A 55 -7.00 23.51 -13.32
C PRO A 55 -7.70 24.49 -14.29
N SER A 56 -7.01 25.53 -14.77
CA SER A 56 -7.55 26.41 -15.82
C SER A 56 -7.87 25.69 -17.14
N ALA A 57 -7.18 24.60 -17.47
CA ALA A 57 -7.48 23.78 -18.64
C ALA A 57 -8.83 23.07 -18.45
N LEU A 58 -9.10 22.49 -17.27
CA LEU A 58 -10.36 21.81 -16.97
C LEU A 58 -11.57 22.73 -17.14
N GLU A 59 -11.46 23.98 -16.68
CA GLU A 59 -12.54 24.95 -16.81
C GLU A 59 -12.87 25.23 -18.29
N LYS A 60 -11.84 25.39 -19.13
CA LYS A 60 -12.00 25.62 -20.57
C LYS A 60 -12.57 24.39 -21.29
N LEU A 61 -12.08 23.19 -20.95
CA LEU A 61 -12.59 21.93 -21.51
C LEU A 61 -14.07 21.71 -21.16
N THR A 62 -14.47 22.06 -19.93
CA THR A 62 -15.86 22.00 -19.47
C THR A 62 -16.74 22.97 -20.25
N ARG A 63 -16.28 24.22 -20.50
CA ARG A 63 -17.00 25.19 -21.36
C ARG A 63 -17.17 24.68 -22.79
N LEU A 64 -16.18 23.94 -23.30
CA LEU A 64 -16.20 23.33 -24.62
C LEU A 64 -17.05 22.05 -24.70
N HIS A 65 -17.62 21.58 -23.58
CA HIS A 65 -18.45 20.38 -23.48
C HIS A 65 -17.74 19.10 -23.99
N ILE A 66 -16.45 18.96 -23.69
CA ILE A 66 -15.69 17.76 -24.03
C ILE A 66 -16.02 16.68 -23.00
N THR A 67 -16.55 15.55 -23.49
CA THR A 67 -16.95 14.40 -22.67
C THR A 67 -15.74 13.50 -22.40
N TYR A 68 -15.75 12.76 -21.29
CA TYR A 68 -14.76 11.73 -21.00
C TYR A 68 -14.84 10.57 -22.02
N PRO A 69 -13.71 9.97 -22.46
CA PRO A 69 -12.32 10.21 -22.08
C PRO A 69 -11.69 11.45 -22.75
N MET A 70 -10.99 12.27 -21.96
CA MET A 70 -10.31 13.48 -22.46
C MET A 70 -8.91 13.12 -22.98
N ILE A 71 -8.73 13.24 -24.30
CA ILE A 71 -7.47 12.91 -24.99
C ILE A 71 -6.91 14.16 -25.65
N PHE A 72 -5.59 14.29 -25.57
CA PHE A 72 -4.86 15.42 -26.12
C PHE A 72 -3.81 14.97 -27.12
N GLU A 73 -3.71 15.70 -28.22
CA GLU A 73 -2.59 15.67 -29.15
C GLU A 73 -1.53 16.65 -28.66
N LEU A 74 -0.35 16.12 -28.37
CA LEU A 74 0.85 16.85 -27.96
C LEU A 74 1.72 17.05 -29.20
N ILE A 75 1.93 18.29 -29.60
CA ILE A 75 2.69 18.65 -30.81
C ILE A 75 3.91 19.46 -30.40
N ASN A 76 5.09 18.89 -30.65
CA ASN A 76 6.34 19.64 -30.55
C ASN A 76 6.63 20.32 -31.90
N GLY A 77 6.49 21.65 -31.93
CA GLY A 77 6.76 22.44 -33.13
C GLY A 77 8.23 22.51 -33.55
N GLN A 78 9.17 22.17 -32.66
CA GLN A 78 10.61 22.20 -32.98
C GLN A 78 11.09 20.90 -33.64
N ALA A 79 10.62 19.75 -33.14
CA ALA A 79 11.02 18.43 -33.64
C ALA A 79 10.07 17.85 -34.70
N ASP A 80 8.99 18.55 -35.05
CA ASP A 80 7.89 18.10 -35.93
C ASP A 80 7.35 16.70 -35.54
N LYS A 81 7.29 16.45 -34.23
CA LYS A 81 6.77 15.21 -33.65
C LYS A 81 5.44 15.46 -32.97
N ARG A 82 4.54 14.50 -33.13
CA ARG A 82 3.20 14.49 -32.53
C ARG A 82 2.99 13.17 -31.80
N THR A 83 2.40 13.25 -30.61
CA THR A 83 2.01 12.07 -29.81
C THR A 83 0.66 12.36 -29.15
N HIS A 84 -0.01 11.32 -28.68
CA HIS A 84 -1.25 11.47 -27.95
C HIS A 84 -1.05 11.07 -26.49
N ALA A 85 -1.68 11.80 -25.59
CA ALA A 85 -1.70 11.47 -24.17
C ALA A 85 -3.08 11.73 -23.55
N GLY A 86 -3.43 10.92 -22.55
CA GLY A 86 -4.60 11.18 -21.71
C GLY A 86 -4.24 12.07 -20.53
N VAL A 87 -5.24 12.73 -19.94
CA VAL A 87 -5.05 13.45 -18.67
C VAL A 87 -5.34 12.54 -17.48
N LEU A 88 -4.51 12.59 -16.44
CA LEU A 88 -4.77 11.93 -15.16
C LEU A 88 -5.58 12.84 -14.23
N GLU A 89 -4.98 13.98 -13.88
CA GLU A 89 -5.48 14.93 -12.89
C GLU A 89 -5.13 16.36 -13.31
N PHE A 90 -5.94 17.32 -12.87
CA PHE A 90 -5.75 18.75 -13.13
C PHE A 90 -5.14 19.46 -11.91
N ILE A 91 -3.91 19.12 -11.55
CA ILE A 91 -3.21 19.61 -10.35
C ILE A 91 -1.94 20.42 -10.66
N ALA A 92 -1.59 20.62 -11.94
CA ALA A 92 -0.37 21.31 -12.31
C ALA A 92 -0.46 22.82 -12.02
N GLU A 93 0.69 23.46 -11.80
CA GLU A 93 0.77 24.92 -11.70
C GLU A 93 0.33 25.59 -13.02
N GLU A 94 -0.27 26.78 -12.92
CA GLU A 94 -0.78 27.51 -14.07
C GLU A 94 0.31 27.74 -15.14
N GLY A 95 -0.01 27.38 -16.39
CA GLY A 95 0.91 27.48 -17.53
C GLY A 95 1.97 26.37 -17.61
N ARG A 96 1.91 25.34 -16.76
CA ARG A 96 2.81 24.18 -16.80
C ARG A 96 2.06 22.88 -17.08
N ILE A 97 2.70 21.97 -17.81
CA ILE A 97 2.26 20.57 -18.00
C ILE A 97 3.36 19.64 -17.51
N TYR A 98 2.98 18.60 -16.78
CA TYR A 98 3.92 17.55 -16.38
C TYR A 98 3.74 16.30 -17.23
N LEU A 99 4.84 15.83 -17.81
CA LEU A 99 4.89 14.69 -18.72
C LEU A 99 5.75 13.56 -18.14
N PRO A 100 5.35 12.29 -18.32
CA PRO A 100 6.21 11.13 -18.12
C PRO A 100 7.53 11.23 -18.89
N GLN A 101 8.60 10.67 -18.34
CA GLN A 101 9.94 10.77 -18.91
C GLN A 101 10.03 10.19 -20.32
N TRP A 102 9.33 9.08 -20.60
CA TRP A 102 9.33 8.45 -21.92
C TRP A 102 8.64 9.33 -22.97
N LEU A 103 7.60 10.09 -22.61
CA LEU A 103 6.93 11.03 -23.54
C LEU A 103 7.86 12.18 -23.92
N MET A 104 8.62 12.72 -22.95
CA MET A 104 9.63 13.75 -23.23
C MET A 104 10.72 13.22 -24.16
N ARG A 105 11.18 11.98 -23.97
CA ARG A 105 12.16 11.33 -24.84
C ARG A 105 11.61 11.09 -26.25
N THR A 106 10.35 10.67 -26.38
CA THR A 106 9.72 10.43 -27.69
C THR A 106 9.56 11.74 -28.46
N LEU A 107 9.07 12.80 -27.80
CA LEU A 107 8.85 14.12 -28.39
C LEU A 107 10.14 14.97 -28.52
N ASP A 108 11.26 14.52 -27.97
CA ASP A 108 12.55 15.25 -27.96
C ASP A 108 12.41 16.65 -27.33
N LEU A 109 11.88 16.68 -26.11
CA LEU A 109 11.61 17.90 -25.34
C LEU A 109 12.59 18.07 -24.18
N GLU A 110 13.06 19.30 -23.97
CA GLU A 110 13.81 19.68 -22.77
C GLU A 110 12.89 20.30 -21.70
N PRO A 111 13.24 20.20 -20.40
CA PRO A 111 12.47 20.82 -19.33
C PRO A 111 12.33 22.35 -19.53
N GLY A 112 11.09 22.82 -19.72
CA GLY A 112 10.75 24.22 -19.92
C GLY A 112 10.35 24.58 -21.35
N ASP A 113 10.43 23.64 -22.30
CA ASP A 113 10.02 23.86 -23.68
C ASP A 113 8.50 24.08 -23.82
N LEU A 114 8.13 24.81 -24.87
CA LEU A 114 6.72 25.06 -25.19
C LEU A 114 6.16 23.91 -26.02
N LEU A 115 5.10 23.29 -25.50
CA LEU A 115 4.37 22.21 -26.12
C LEU A 115 2.96 22.68 -26.48
N GLN A 116 2.54 22.45 -27.73
CA GLN A 116 1.17 22.71 -28.15
C GLN A 116 0.28 21.51 -27.80
N ILE A 117 -0.85 21.80 -27.16
CA ILE A 117 -1.81 20.79 -26.71
C ILE A 117 -3.14 21.04 -27.40
N LYS A 118 -3.60 20.05 -28.17
CA LYS A 118 -4.90 20.09 -28.86
C LYS A 118 -5.84 19.01 -28.34
N SER A 119 -7.09 19.33 -28.03
CA SER A 119 -8.09 18.30 -27.74
C SER A 119 -8.47 17.55 -29.02
N THR A 120 -8.41 16.23 -28.99
CA THR A 120 -8.81 15.38 -30.13
C THR A 120 -9.57 14.15 -29.63
N ASP A 121 -10.56 13.72 -30.40
CA ASP A 121 -11.30 12.49 -30.12
C ASP A 121 -10.76 11.39 -31.02
N LEU A 122 -10.27 10.31 -30.42
CA LEU A 122 -9.74 9.15 -31.12
C LEU A 122 -10.75 7.97 -31.04
N PRO A 123 -10.82 7.12 -32.06
CA PRO A 123 -11.66 5.93 -32.02
C PRO A 123 -11.05 4.85 -31.10
N PRO A 124 -11.87 3.92 -30.60
CA PRO A 124 -11.39 2.73 -29.92
C PRO A 124 -10.52 1.89 -30.86
N GLY A 125 -9.39 1.39 -30.34
CA GLY A 125 -8.50 0.51 -31.11
C GLY A 125 -8.96 -0.95 -31.09
N ASP A 126 -8.78 -1.63 -32.23
CA ASP A 126 -9.11 -3.07 -32.40
C ASP A 126 -7.86 -3.95 -32.40
N TYR A 127 -6.76 -3.45 -32.97
CA TYR A 127 -5.53 -4.20 -33.17
C TYR A 127 -4.29 -3.33 -33.02
N ILE A 128 -3.28 -3.87 -32.35
CA ILE A 128 -1.99 -3.22 -32.17
C ILE A 128 -0.85 -4.23 -32.36
N LYS A 129 0.18 -3.81 -33.10
CA LYS A 129 1.42 -4.57 -33.28
C LYS A 129 2.56 -3.89 -32.53
N LEU A 130 3.14 -4.62 -31.59
CA LEU A 130 4.16 -4.13 -30.68
C LEU A 130 5.51 -4.79 -30.95
N LYS A 131 6.59 -4.01 -30.84
CA LYS A 131 7.95 -4.49 -30.98
C LYS A 131 8.76 -4.18 -29.72
N PRO A 132 9.10 -5.21 -28.91
CA PRO A 132 9.98 -5.04 -27.76
C PRO A 132 11.39 -4.62 -28.20
N GLN A 133 12.01 -3.69 -27.48
CA GLN A 133 13.37 -3.22 -27.78
C GLN A 133 14.46 -4.09 -27.11
N SER A 134 14.15 -4.71 -25.97
CA SER A 134 15.07 -5.59 -25.24
C SER A 134 14.69 -7.08 -25.39
N PRO A 135 15.68 -8.01 -25.53
CA PRO A 135 15.42 -9.44 -25.45
C PRO A 135 14.91 -9.89 -24.07
N ASP A 136 15.14 -9.12 -23.00
CA ASP A 136 14.67 -9.43 -21.64
C ASP A 136 13.14 -9.58 -21.56
N PHE A 137 12.42 -9.00 -22.52
CA PHE A 137 10.97 -9.15 -22.63
C PHE A 137 10.54 -10.57 -23.00
N LEU A 138 11.40 -11.36 -23.66
CA LEU A 138 11.13 -12.76 -24.02
C LEU A 138 11.23 -13.70 -22.82
N ASP A 139 11.92 -13.31 -21.75
CA ASP A 139 12.08 -14.11 -20.53
C ASP A 139 10.85 -14.07 -19.61
N ILE A 140 9.89 -13.18 -19.91
CA ILE A 140 8.63 -13.07 -19.18
C ILE A 140 7.73 -14.27 -19.50
N SER A 141 7.26 -14.97 -18.47
CA SER A 141 6.42 -16.18 -18.64
C SER A 141 5.09 -15.89 -19.36
N ASP A 142 4.46 -14.75 -19.07
CA ASP A 142 3.19 -14.32 -19.68
C ASP A 142 3.24 -12.85 -20.14
N PRO A 143 3.80 -12.53 -21.33
CA PRO A 143 3.97 -11.15 -21.79
C PRO A 143 2.63 -10.42 -22.06
N ARG A 144 1.56 -11.17 -22.36
CA ARG A 144 0.22 -10.61 -22.60
C ARG A 144 -0.40 -10.02 -21.33
N ALA A 145 -0.36 -10.76 -20.23
CA ALA A 145 -0.95 -10.31 -18.95
C ALA A 145 -0.22 -9.10 -18.38
N VAL A 146 1.11 -9.04 -18.53
CA VAL A 146 1.92 -7.89 -18.12
C VAL A 146 1.54 -6.64 -18.92
N LEU A 147 1.36 -6.78 -20.24
CA LEU A 147 0.91 -5.68 -21.10
C LEU A 147 -0.53 -5.25 -20.82
N GLU A 148 -1.45 -6.17 -20.54
CA GLU A 148 -2.81 -5.82 -20.14
C GLU A 148 -2.83 -4.98 -18.86
N ASN A 149 -1.97 -5.31 -17.89
CA ASN A 149 -1.80 -4.50 -16.70
C ASN A 149 -1.18 -3.13 -17.01
N ALA A 150 -0.16 -3.09 -17.88
CA ALA A 150 0.47 -1.84 -18.31
C ALA A 150 -0.52 -0.92 -19.03
N PHE A 151 -1.34 -1.45 -19.96
CA PHE A 151 -2.32 -0.68 -20.73
C PHE A 151 -3.39 0.01 -19.88
N ARG A 152 -3.66 -0.42 -18.64
CA ARG A 152 -4.51 0.33 -17.71
C ARG A 152 -3.95 1.73 -17.38
N GLY A 153 -2.63 1.88 -17.47
CA GLY A 153 -1.93 3.15 -17.28
C GLY A 153 -1.90 4.04 -18.51
N PHE A 154 -2.21 3.53 -19.70
CA PHE A 154 -2.18 4.28 -20.97
C PHE A 154 -3.60 4.53 -21.47
N SER A 155 -3.93 5.80 -21.72
CA SER A 155 -5.26 6.16 -22.25
C SER A 155 -5.33 6.05 -23.77
N CYS A 156 -4.21 6.31 -24.44
CA CYS A 156 -4.08 6.28 -25.88
C CYS A 156 -2.64 5.87 -26.27
N LEU A 157 -2.50 5.40 -27.50
CA LEU A 157 -1.23 5.02 -28.11
C LEU A 157 -1.17 5.53 -29.53
N THR A 158 -0.01 6.06 -29.94
CA THR A 158 0.24 6.49 -31.32
C THR A 158 1.20 5.53 -32.01
N LYS A 159 1.00 5.33 -33.31
CA LYS A 159 1.95 4.61 -34.16
C LYS A 159 3.31 5.31 -34.16
N GLY A 160 4.38 4.55 -33.89
CA GLY A 160 5.75 5.03 -33.83
C GLY A 160 6.22 5.43 -32.44
N ASP A 161 5.35 5.48 -31.44
CA ASP A 161 5.72 5.82 -30.07
C ASP A 161 6.49 4.67 -29.41
N ILE A 162 7.52 5.03 -28.65
CA ILE A 162 8.23 4.10 -27.76
C ILE A 162 7.80 4.44 -26.34
N PHE A 163 6.97 3.57 -25.75
CA PHE A 163 6.57 3.72 -24.36
C PHE A 163 7.34 2.75 -23.47
N SER A 164 7.56 3.20 -22.24
CA SER A 164 8.29 2.43 -21.23
C SER A 164 7.35 2.11 -20.09
N PHE A 165 7.36 0.88 -19.60
CA PHE A 165 6.64 0.49 -18.39
C PHE A 165 7.56 -0.30 -17.45
N SER A 166 7.25 -0.27 -16.15
CA SER A 166 8.00 -0.97 -15.11
C SER A 166 7.31 -2.30 -14.76
N TYR A 167 8.07 -3.38 -14.71
CA TYR A 167 7.61 -4.69 -14.25
C TYR A 167 8.76 -5.43 -13.54
N ASN A 168 8.51 -5.98 -12.35
CA ASN A 168 9.52 -6.64 -11.50
C ASN A 168 10.81 -5.80 -11.32
N ASP A 169 10.66 -4.49 -11.07
CA ASP A 169 11.76 -3.53 -10.90
C ASP A 169 12.67 -3.37 -12.14
N GLN A 170 12.24 -3.83 -13.32
CA GLN A 170 12.89 -3.63 -14.60
C GLN A 170 12.03 -2.75 -15.52
N ILE A 171 12.69 -1.89 -16.29
CA ILE A 171 12.04 -1.00 -17.25
C ILE A 171 12.09 -1.66 -18.62
N TYR A 172 10.93 -1.88 -19.23
CA TYR A 172 10.81 -2.44 -20.57
C TYR A 172 10.35 -1.37 -21.56
N ASP A 173 11.12 -1.19 -22.63
CA ASP A 173 10.81 -0.28 -23.73
C ASP A 173 10.14 -1.05 -24.88
N ILE A 174 8.97 -0.60 -25.32
CA ILE A 174 8.20 -1.20 -26.41
C ILE A 174 7.83 -0.12 -27.43
N ALA A 175 8.07 -0.42 -28.71
CA ALA A 175 7.69 0.43 -29.82
C ALA A 175 6.37 -0.03 -30.44
N VAL A 176 5.48 0.92 -30.73
CA VAL A 176 4.23 0.68 -31.46
C VAL A 176 4.51 0.75 -32.96
N ILE A 177 4.36 -0.38 -33.67
CA ILE A 177 4.66 -0.45 -35.12
C ILE A 177 3.41 -0.17 -35.96
N GLU A 178 2.28 -0.78 -35.60
CA GLU A 178 1.01 -0.64 -36.31
C GLU A 178 -0.16 -0.57 -35.32
N VAL A 179 -1.18 0.22 -35.69
CA VAL A 179 -2.45 0.36 -34.96
C VAL A 179 -3.60 0.28 -35.97
N LYS A 180 -4.74 -0.30 -35.57
CA LYS A 180 -5.99 -0.27 -36.35
C LYS A 180 -7.17 0.06 -35.43
N PRO A 181 -8.14 0.89 -35.86
CA PRO A 181 -8.23 1.58 -37.15
C PRO A 181 -7.15 2.67 -37.31
N ASP A 182 -6.65 2.83 -38.54
CA ASP A 182 -5.62 3.84 -38.86
C ASP A 182 -6.31 5.15 -39.27
N ASN A 183 -6.20 6.16 -38.41
CA ASN A 183 -6.76 7.50 -38.63
C ASN A 183 -5.68 8.49 -39.09
N ASP A 184 -6.06 9.69 -39.53
CA ASP A 184 -5.14 10.78 -39.92
C ASP A 184 -4.11 11.17 -38.82
N THR A 185 -4.47 10.92 -37.56
CA THR A 185 -3.63 11.16 -36.38
C THR A 185 -2.83 9.94 -35.94
N HIS A 186 -3.02 8.77 -36.57
CA HIS A 186 -2.39 7.48 -36.25
C HIS A 186 -2.46 7.08 -34.75
N GLY A 187 -3.47 7.56 -34.03
CA GLY A 187 -3.67 7.31 -32.60
C GLY A 187 -4.95 6.52 -32.33
N ILE A 188 -4.89 5.62 -31.36
CA ILE A 188 -6.01 4.81 -30.89
C ILE A 188 -6.25 4.97 -29.39
N VAL A 189 -7.50 4.79 -28.95
CA VAL A 189 -7.86 4.74 -27.52
C VAL A 189 -7.77 3.30 -27.01
N THR A 190 -7.10 3.14 -25.88
CA THR A 190 -6.88 1.83 -25.24
C THR A 190 -7.65 1.62 -23.95
N MET A 191 -8.45 2.63 -23.53
CA MET A 191 -9.30 2.52 -22.35
C MET A 191 -10.56 1.71 -22.64
N GLU A 192 -10.82 0.69 -21.83
CA GLU A 192 -12.06 -0.12 -21.86
C GLU A 192 -12.33 -0.81 -23.21
N THR A 193 -11.28 -1.09 -24.00
CA THR A 193 -11.37 -1.73 -25.31
C THR A 193 -10.64 -3.07 -25.34
N ASP A 194 -11.24 -4.07 -26.00
CA ASP A 194 -10.66 -5.39 -26.22
C ASP A 194 -9.67 -5.34 -27.40
N LEU A 195 -8.44 -4.90 -27.13
CA LEU A 195 -7.37 -4.79 -28.11
C LEU A 195 -6.68 -6.14 -28.40
N LYS A 196 -6.60 -6.51 -29.68
CA LYS A 196 -5.77 -7.65 -30.11
C LYS A 196 -4.30 -7.23 -30.20
N VAL A 197 -3.46 -7.81 -29.35
CA VAL A 197 -2.02 -7.52 -29.27
C VAL A 197 -1.21 -8.60 -29.96
N ASP A 198 -0.48 -8.21 -31.01
CA ASP A 198 0.51 -9.04 -31.69
C ASP A 198 1.93 -8.55 -31.40
N PHE A 199 2.85 -9.51 -31.25
CA PHE A 199 4.26 -9.24 -31.00
C PHE A 199 5.09 -9.43 -32.27
N ASP A 200 5.95 -8.47 -32.57
CA ASP A 200 7.04 -8.65 -33.52
C ASP A 200 8.32 -9.13 -32.81
N THR A 201 9.23 -9.69 -33.58
CA THR A 201 10.55 -10.11 -33.10
C THR A 201 11.33 -8.90 -32.53
N PRO A 202 11.96 -9.04 -31.35
CA PRO A 202 12.71 -7.95 -30.73
C PRO A 202 13.98 -7.61 -31.53
N VAL A 203 14.42 -6.36 -31.43
CA VAL A 203 15.63 -5.89 -32.10
C VAL A 203 16.86 -6.60 -31.52
N GLY A 204 17.58 -7.37 -32.34
CA GLY A 204 18.82 -8.04 -31.94
C GLY A 204 18.71 -9.54 -31.61
N TYR A 205 17.52 -10.15 -31.73
CA TYR A 205 17.38 -11.60 -31.58
C TYR A 205 18.04 -12.36 -32.73
N LYS A 206 19.05 -13.19 -32.41
CA LYS A 206 19.54 -14.25 -33.30
C LYS A 206 18.90 -15.56 -32.86
N GLU A 207 18.07 -16.13 -33.72
CA GLU A 207 17.44 -17.43 -33.46
C GLU A 207 18.51 -18.50 -33.19
N PRO A 208 18.43 -19.24 -32.07
CA PRO A 208 19.39 -20.30 -31.80
C PRO A 208 19.16 -21.43 -32.80
N GLU A 209 20.15 -21.69 -33.67
CA GLU A 209 20.15 -22.83 -34.58
C GLU A 209 19.99 -24.13 -33.78
N ARG A 210 18.88 -24.84 -34.04
CA ARG A 210 18.63 -26.16 -33.47
C ARG A 210 19.71 -27.14 -33.96
N LYS A 211 20.65 -27.49 -33.09
CA LYS A 211 21.45 -28.71 -33.28
C LYS A 211 20.54 -29.93 -33.05
N SER A 212 20.15 -30.58 -34.13
CA SER A 212 19.47 -31.87 -34.12
C SER A 212 20.37 -32.96 -33.54
N GLY A 213 20.35 -33.10 -32.21
CA GLY A 213 20.95 -34.22 -31.49
C GLY A 213 19.90 -35.27 -31.18
N THR A 214 19.61 -36.14 -32.14
CA THR A 214 18.73 -37.30 -32.00
C THR A 214 19.27 -38.21 -30.89
N SER A 215 18.60 -38.26 -29.75
CA SER A 215 18.89 -39.21 -28.68
C SER A 215 18.12 -40.50 -28.94
N THR A 216 18.75 -41.47 -29.60
CA THR A 216 18.24 -42.84 -29.68
C THR A 216 19.37 -43.80 -29.30
N PRO A 217 19.24 -44.63 -28.25
CA PRO A 217 20.29 -45.55 -27.85
C PRO A 217 20.29 -46.77 -28.79
N ALA A 218 21.28 -46.83 -29.68
CA ALA A 218 21.59 -48.04 -30.42
C ALA A 218 22.49 -48.95 -29.58
N SER A 219 22.02 -50.19 -29.40
CA SER A 219 22.75 -51.33 -28.85
C SER A 219 24.07 -51.59 -29.60
N GLY A 220 25.19 -51.62 -28.87
CA GLY A 220 26.51 -51.94 -29.43
C GLY A 220 27.49 -52.40 -28.36
N ILE A 221 28.02 -53.61 -28.56
CA ILE A 221 28.86 -54.43 -27.69
C ILE A 221 30.29 -53.86 -27.53
N GLY A 222 30.86 -54.03 -26.33
CA GLY A 222 32.32 -54.21 -26.17
C GLY A 222 33.07 -53.14 -25.37
N ARG A 223 33.16 -53.32 -24.05
CA ARG A 223 34.23 -52.70 -23.22
C ARG A 223 35.48 -53.57 -23.26
N PRO A 224 36.68 -52.98 -23.31
CA PRO A 224 37.81 -53.45 -22.53
C PRO A 224 38.13 -52.52 -21.37
N ARG A 225 38.78 -53.13 -20.38
CA ARG A 225 39.18 -52.64 -19.07
C ARG A 225 40.27 -51.56 -19.14
N GLY A 226 40.18 -50.62 -18.19
CA GLY A 226 41.34 -50.17 -17.41
C GLY A 226 41.68 -48.69 -17.55
N GLY A 227 41.55 -47.94 -16.44
CA GLY A 227 42.22 -46.64 -16.30
C GLY A 227 41.50 -45.60 -15.46
N GLN A 228 41.88 -45.53 -14.18
CA GLN A 228 41.81 -44.39 -13.25
C GLN A 228 40.44 -43.75 -12.94
N VAL A 229 39.99 -44.07 -11.73
CA VAL A 229 38.98 -43.34 -10.95
C VAL A 229 39.47 -41.93 -10.63
N HIS A 230 38.90 -40.90 -11.26
CA HIS A 230 38.58 -39.61 -10.63
C HIS A 230 37.44 -38.94 -11.40
N ALA A 231 36.21 -39.38 -11.11
CA ALA A 231 35.00 -38.67 -11.55
C ALA A 231 34.69 -37.56 -10.53
N GLN A 232 35.02 -36.33 -10.86
CA GLN A 232 34.39 -35.16 -10.26
C GLN A 232 32.90 -35.19 -10.65
N GLY A 233 32.01 -35.08 -9.66
CA GLY A 233 30.57 -35.09 -9.89
C GLY A 233 30.10 -33.87 -10.69
N THR A 234 29.05 -34.05 -11.48
CA THR A 234 28.42 -33.05 -12.38
C THR A 234 27.97 -31.76 -11.67
N MET A 235 27.76 -31.78 -10.36
CA MET A 235 27.44 -30.58 -9.58
C MET A 235 28.61 -29.61 -9.40
N ALA A 236 29.87 -30.07 -9.47
CA ALA A 236 31.04 -29.22 -9.25
C ALA A 236 31.41 -28.35 -10.48
N GLN A 237 31.02 -28.79 -11.69
CA GLN A 237 31.21 -28.03 -12.93
C GLN A 237 30.18 -26.91 -13.11
N ALA A 238 28.98 -27.05 -12.54
CA ALA A 238 27.92 -26.05 -12.67
C ALA A 238 28.18 -24.77 -11.83
N ILE A 239 29.01 -24.84 -10.79
CA ILE A 239 29.28 -23.73 -9.86
C ILE A 239 30.68 -23.10 -10.10
N ASN A 240 31.36 -23.48 -11.18
CA ASN A 240 32.70 -22.99 -11.53
C ASN A 240 33.67 -22.92 -10.33
N TYR A 241 33.81 -24.02 -9.59
CA TYR A 241 34.59 -24.10 -8.34
C TYR A 241 36.07 -23.69 -8.51
N ALA A 242 36.60 -23.78 -9.74
CA ALA A 242 37.95 -23.36 -10.09
C ALA A 242 38.17 -21.83 -10.03
N SER A 243 37.12 -21.01 -10.09
CA SER A 243 37.21 -19.54 -9.95
C SER A 243 36.96 -19.02 -8.53
N ILE A 244 36.56 -19.89 -7.59
CA ILE A 244 36.27 -19.52 -6.19
C ILE A 244 37.31 -20.11 -5.22
N ALA A 245 38.09 -21.10 -5.65
CA ALA A 245 39.18 -21.64 -4.85
C ALA A 245 40.33 -20.60 -4.74
N PRO A 246 40.69 -20.13 -3.53
CA PRO A 246 41.89 -19.32 -3.37
C PRO A 246 43.11 -20.17 -3.76
N ALA A 247 43.90 -19.68 -4.71
CA ALA A 247 45.14 -20.31 -5.10
C ALA A 247 46.05 -20.45 -3.87
N ALA A 248 46.54 -21.67 -3.63
CA ALA A 248 47.39 -22.05 -2.50
C ALA A 248 48.82 -21.44 -2.52
N ILE A 249 48.95 -20.21 -3.01
CA ILE A 249 50.20 -19.42 -2.98
C ILE A 249 49.98 -18.04 -2.32
N GLU A 250 48.73 -17.61 -2.09
CA GLU A 250 48.40 -16.38 -1.33
C GLU A 250 48.10 -16.64 0.16
N ALA A 251 48.26 -17.88 0.64
CA ALA A 251 48.17 -18.24 2.07
C ALA A 251 49.53 -18.22 2.80
N ALA A 252 50.57 -17.63 2.19
CA ALA A 252 51.92 -17.52 2.77
C ALA A 252 52.39 -16.07 3.04
N LYS A 253 51.55 -15.05 2.81
CA LYS A 253 51.87 -13.64 3.11
C LYS A 253 50.96 -12.94 4.14
N GLY A 254 49.86 -13.58 4.56
CA GLY A 254 48.99 -13.08 5.62
C GLY A 254 49.27 -13.63 7.03
N ALA A 255 50.14 -14.63 7.15
CA ALA A 255 50.38 -15.36 8.41
C ALA A 255 51.78 -15.12 9.01
N ASN A 256 52.42 -13.98 8.71
CA ASN A 256 53.71 -13.56 9.31
C ASN A 256 53.71 -12.10 9.79
N ALA A 257 52.55 -11.57 10.20
CA ALA A 257 52.44 -10.23 10.79
C ALA A 257 51.66 -10.21 12.11
N VAL A 258 51.63 -11.32 12.84
CA VAL A 258 51.10 -11.40 14.20
C VAL A 258 51.81 -12.51 14.97
N SER A 259 53.06 -12.25 15.37
CA SER A 259 53.68 -12.82 16.57
C SER A 259 55.14 -12.37 16.68
N SER A 260 55.37 -11.29 17.43
CA SER A 260 56.53 -11.11 18.31
C SER A 260 56.70 -9.62 18.63
N HIS A 261 56.23 -9.19 19.79
CA HIS A 261 57.02 -8.37 20.71
C HIS A 261 56.26 -8.18 22.02
N PHE A 262 56.35 -9.20 22.87
CA PHE A 262 56.26 -9.00 24.31
C PHE A 262 57.63 -8.49 24.77
N LEU A 263 57.75 -7.18 24.98
CA LEU A 263 58.76 -6.60 25.86
C LEU A 263 58.04 -5.64 26.82
N SER A 264 57.78 -6.19 28.00
CA SER A 264 57.65 -5.45 29.24
C SER A 264 58.86 -4.54 29.43
N THR A 265 58.66 -3.23 29.37
CA THR A 265 59.41 -2.28 30.21
C THR A 265 58.66 -0.94 30.25
N GLY A 266 58.14 -0.59 31.41
CA GLY A 266 57.40 0.64 31.64
C GLY A 266 58.30 1.88 31.54
N HIS A 267 57.73 2.99 31.08
CA HIS A 267 58.31 4.32 31.21
C HIS A 267 57.28 5.32 31.73
N THR A 268 57.77 6.16 32.62
CA THR A 268 57.05 6.98 33.60
C THR A 268 56.65 8.37 33.07
N LEU A 269 55.56 8.89 33.62
CA LEU A 269 55.11 10.29 33.54
C LEU A 269 56.19 11.28 34.00
N LYS A 270 56.43 12.34 33.21
CA LYS A 270 57.15 13.55 33.65
C LYS A 270 56.22 14.76 33.73
N ARG A 271 56.42 15.52 34.80
CA ARG A 271 55.70 16.70 35.30
C ARG A 271 56.62 17.93 35.19
N GLY A 272 56.03 19.12 34.95
CA GLY A 272 56.64 20.45 35.19
C GLY A 272 56.62 21.36 33.95
N SER A 273 55.71 22.33 33.79
CA SER A 273 55.53 23.65 34.45
C SER A 273 56.48 24.76 33.97
N LYS A 274 55.95 25.81 33.31
CA LYS A 274 56.14 27.26 33.61
C LYS A 274 55.49 28.18 32.55
N THR A 275 54.63 29.09 33.03
CA THR A 275 54.07 30.35 32.47
C THR A 275 55.17 31.43 32.24
N PRO A 276 54.96 32.63 31.59
CA PRO A 276 53.81 33.57 31.75
C PRO A 276 53.36 34.47 30.54
N THR A 277 52.21 35.13 30.78
CA THR A 277 51.45 36.28 30.20
C THR A 277 52.23 37.47 29.57
N PRO A 278 51.63 38.35 28.70
CA PRO A 278 50.65 39.40 29.13
C PRO A 278 49.53 39.85 28.14
N LYS A 279 48.46 40.45 28.72
CA LYS A 279 47.45 41.36 28.10
C LYS A 279 47.99 42.81 28.07
N PRO A 280 47.49 43.78 27.26
CA PRO A 280 46.34 44.66 27.64
C PRO A 280 45.49 45.21 26.43
N SER A 281 44.16 45.40 26.50
CA SER A 281 43.33 46.53 27.02
C SER A 281 42.99 47.67 26.01
N THR A 282 41.78 47.61 25.39
CA THR A 282 40.74 48.69 25.18
C THR A 282 41.09 50.04 24.48
N PRO A 283 40.14 50.98 24.10
CA PRO A 283 38.64 51.01 24.19
C PRO A 283 37.83 51.71 23.01
N VAL A 284 36.49 51.82 23.21
CA VAL A 284 35.52 52.93 22.84
C VAL A 284 34.71 52.76 21.53
N ALA A 285 33.39 53.05 21.35
CA ALA A 285 32.19 53.40 22.14
C ALA A 285 30.93 53.13 21.28
N GLY A 286 29.75 53.04 21.94
CA GLY A 286 28.48 53.45 21.33
C GLY A 286 27.26 52.58 21.67
N SER A 287 26.57 52.84 22.79
CA SER A 287 25.23 53.46 22.80
C SER A 287 24.47 53.24 24.12
N SER A 288 24.01 54.38 24.65
CA SER A 288 23.06 54.71 25.72
C SER A 288 22.53 53.65 26.70
N THR A 289 22.83 53.94 27.97
CA THR A 289 22.14 53.57 29.21
C THR A 289 20.87 54.40 29.44
N ASN A 290 19.75 53.74 29.74
CA ASN A 290 18.76 54.16 30.74
C ASN A 290 17.87 52.95 31.12
N GLN A 291 18.34 52.13 32.07
CA GLN A 291 17.44 51.37 32.92
C GLN A 291 17.08 52.25 34.11
N ASN A 292 15.87 52.81 34.08
CA ASN A 292 15.29 53.49 35.22
C ASN A 292 14.54 52.48 36.09
N GLN A 293 15.16 52.19 37.22
CA GLN A 293 14.56 52.12 38.56
C GLN A 293 13.45 51.10 38.77
N THR A 294 13.87 49.95 39.32
CA THR A 294 13.08 49.16 40.27
C THR A 294 12.57 50.06 41.40
N ALA A 295 11.26 50.00 41.62
CA ALA A 295 10.55 50.54 42.78
C ALA A 295 11.17 50.04 44.11
N PRO A 296 11.03 50.80 45.21
CA PRO A 296 11.59 50.41 46.51
C PRO A 296 11.01 49.06 46.97
N PRO A 297 11.75 48.26 47.76
CA PRO A 297 11.22 47.03 48.30
C PRO A 297 10.08 47.37 49.25
N LEU A 298 8.86 46.94 48.89
CA LEU A 298 7.76 46.86 49.85
C LEU A 298 8.20 45.97 51.01
N PRO A 299 7.83 46.30 52.26
CA PRO A 299 8.26 45.54 53.42
C PRO A 299 7.80 44.09 53.27
N ARG A 300 8.71 43.15 53.58
CA ARG A 300 8.38 41.75 53.75
C ARG A 300 7.26 41.64 54.79
N VAL A 301 6.03 41.47 54.32
CA VAL A 301 4.98 40.90 55.16
C VAL A 301 5.20 39.41 55.10
N ASN A 302 5.89 38.90 56.12
CA ASN A 302 5.99 37.46 56.41
C ASN A 302 4.58 36.94 56.74
N GLY A 303 3.82 36.61 55.69
CA GLY A 303 2.53 35.96 55.76
C GLY A 303 2.20 35.30 54.42
N PRO A 304 1.50 34.15 54.41
CA PRO A 304 1.17 33.46 53.17
C PRO A 304 0.29 34.36 52.28
N GLN A 305 0.76 34.61 51.05
CA GLN A 305 -0.01 35.35 50.05
C GLN A 305 -1.25 34.52 49.62
N PRO A 306 -2.42 35.16 49.42
CA PRO A 306 -3.59 34.48 48.91
C PRO A 306 -3.37 34.09 47.44
N LEU A 307 -3.50 32.79 47.16
CA LEU A 307 -3.32 32.23 45.84
C LEU A 307 -4.49 32.65 44.93
N ARG A 308 -4.24 33.59 44.02
CA ARG A 308 -5.23 34.02 43.03
C ARG A 308 -5.12 33.16 41.77
N LEU A 309 -5.99 32.15 41.67
CA LEU A 309 -6.16 31.37 40.45
C LEU A 309 -7.32 31.92 39.62
N PRO A 310 -7.21 31.93 38.28
CA PRO A 310 -8.36 32.15 37.40
C PRO A 310 -9.49 31.16 37.70
N PRO A 311 -10.77 31.52 37.46
CA PRO A 311 -11.90 30.62 37.62
C PRO A 311 -11.65 29.27 36.92
N GLY A 312 -11.80 28.16 37.65
CA GLY A 312 -11.63 26.80 37.12
C GLY A 312 -10.23 26.18 37.25
N LYS A 313 -9.21 26.91 37.76
CA LYS A 313 -7.90 26.33 38.07
C LYS A 313 -7.82 25.89 39.53
N LEU A 314 -7.45 24.63 39.74
CA LEU A 314 -7.08 24.06 41.04
C LEU A 314 -5.56 24.07 41.19
N PHE A 315 -5.06 24.32 42.40
CA PHE A 315 -3.63 24.26 42.72
C PHE A 315 -3.44 23.40 43.96
N PHE A 316 -2.72 22.30 43.79
CA PHE A 316 -2.54 21.29 44.84
C PHE A 316 -1.20 21.44 45.58
N GLY A 317 -0.37 22.43 45.23
CA GLY A 317 0.91 22.68 45.91
C GLY A 317 2.07 21.74 45.51
N TYR A 318 1.82 20.83 44.58
CA TYR A 318 2.81 19.99 43.91
C TYR A 318 2.46 19.89 42.42
N GLU A 319 3.44 19.62 41.57
CA GLU A 319 3.19 19.32 40.16
C GLU A 319 2.24 18.12 40.12
N VAL A 320 0.99 18.33 39.70
CA VAL A 320 0.08 17.24 39.38
C VAL A 320 0.66 16.57 38.16
N LYS A 321 1.50 15.56 38.37
CA LYS A 321 1.83 14.58 37.34
C LYS A 321 0.54 13.78 37.16
N PRO A 322 -0.21 13.96 36.06
CA PRO A 322 -1.35 13.09 35.80
C PRO A 322 -0.85 11.66 35.92
N LEU A 323 -1.61 10.81 36.64
CA LEU A 323 -1.30 9.39 36.72
C LEU A 323 -1.16 8.93 35.27
N LYS A 324 0.03 8.49 34.85
CA LYS A 324 0.20 7.85 33.54
C LYS A 324 -0.77 6.67 33.59
N GLN A 325 -1.94 6.81 32.98
CA GLN A 325 -2.74 5.65 32.66
C GLN A 325 -1.79 4.77 31.86
N LYS A 326 -1.61 3.54 32.33
CA LYS A 326 -0.73 2.59 31.68
C LYS A 326 -1.32 2.39 30.28
N GLY A 327 -0.73 3.04 29.28
CA GLY A 327 -1.20 2.93 27.91
C GLY A 327 -1.24 1.45 27.50
N ALA A 328 -2.20 1.07 26.67
CA ALA A 328 -2.21 -0.28 26.13
C ALA A 328 -1.13 -0.41 25.06
N ASP A 329 -0.44 -1.54 25.04
CA ASP A 329 0.45 -1.91 23.95
C ASP A 329 -0.36 -2.77 22.97
N VAL A 330 -0.53 -2.26 21.75
CA VAL A 330 -1.37 -2.83 20.69
C VAL A 330 -0.51 -3.36 19.57
N LEU A 331 -0.67 -4.65 19.23
CA LEU A 331 -0.13 -5.24 18.01
C LEU A 331 -1.20 -5.16 16.90
N LEU A 332 -0.94 -4.35 15.87
CA LEU A 332 -1.84 -4.17 14.74
C LEU A 332 -1.36 -4.98 13.53
N LEU A 333 -2.02 -6.10 13.25
CA LEU A 333 -1.70 -7.00 12.16
C LEU A 333 -2.38 -6.50 10.88
N GLY A 334 -1.57 -6.28 9.83
CA GLY A 334 -2.02 -5.64 8.59
C GLY A 334 -1.98 -4.11 8.66
N GLY A 335 -0.90 -3.55 9.21
CA GLY A 335 -0.77 -2.12 9.53
C GLY A 335 -0.96 -1.13 8.38
N HIS A 336 -0.78 -1.57 7.12
CA HIS A 336 -1.02 -0.76 5.93
C HIS A 336 -2.44 -0.94 5.33
N GLY A 337 -3.27 -1.78 5.93
CA GLY A 337 -4.66 -1.92 5.50
C GLY A 337 -5.42 -0.60 5.62
N LYS A 338 -6.37 -0.34 4.72
CA LYS A 338 -7.17 0.90 4.72
C LYS A 338 -7.87 1.18 6.06
N ILE A 339 -8.30 0.13 6.78
CA ILE A 339 -8.89 0.27 8.13
C ILE A 339 -7.78 0.54 9.17
N ALA A 340 -6.66 -0.19 9.09
CA ALA A 340 -5.51 -0.01 9.99
C ALA A 340 -4.90 1.40 9.94
N LEU A 341 -4.77 1.99 8.75
CA LEU A 341 -4.29 3.37 8.57
C LEU A 341 -5.22 4.41 9.23
N LYS A 342 -6.53 4.12 9.29
CA LYS A 342 -7.52 4.97 9.98
C LYS A 342 -7.58 4.69 11.48
N LEU A 343 -7.33 3.45 11.90
CA LEU A 343 -7.34 3.02 13.30
C LEU A 343 -6.11 3.53 14.07
N THR A 344 -4.94 3.50 13.44
CA THR A 344 -3.66 3.91 14.05
C THR A 344 -3.72 5.28 14.74
N PRO A 345 -4.14 6.38 14.07
CA PRO A 345 -4.24 7.69 14.73
C PRO A 345 -5.22 7.71 15.91
N LEU A 346 -6.31 6.95 15.85
CA LEU A 346 -7.32 6.89 16.92
C LEU A 346 -6.78 6.20 18.19
N LEU A 347 -5.97 5.14 18.02
CA LEU A 347 -5.31 4.46 19.14
C LEU A 347 -4.22 5.35 19.75
N LEU A 348 -3.42 6.00 18.91
CA LEU A 348 -2.36 6.90 19.37
C LEU A 348 -2.92 8.15 20.08
N ALA A 349 -4.09 8.65 19.66
CA ALA A 349 -4.80 9.73 20.34
C ALA A 349 -5.14 9.39 21.80
N LYS A 350 -5.33 8.10 22.11
CA LYS A 350 -5.54 7.59 23.48
C LYS A 350 -4.23 7.41 24.26
N SER A 351 -3.09 7.88 23.73
CA SER A 351 -1.75 7.70 24.29
C SER A 351 -1.32 6.22 24.42
N TRP A 352 -1.83 5.37 23.54
CA TRP A 352 -1.44 3.95 23.48
C TRP A 352 -0.18 3.75 22.63
N SER A 353 0.50 2.62 22.82
CA SER A 353 1.60 2.21 21.96
C SER A 353 1.05 1.28 20.88
N VAL A 354 1.34 1.54 19.61
CA VAL A 354 0.91 0.71 18.49
C VAL A 354 2.15 0.18 17.77
N THR A 355 2.25 -1.14 17.62
CA THR A 355 3.21 -1.78 16.74
C THR A 355 2.47 -2.32 15.52
N SER A 356 2.66 -1.66 14.38
CA SER A 356 2.03 -2.04 13.12
C SER A 356 2.89 -3.05 12.37
N VAL A 357 2.33 -4.22 12.07
CA VAL A 357 3.01 -5.28 11.31
C VAL A 357 2.71 -5.12 9.83
N VAL A 358 3.75 -5.02 9.01
CA VAL A 358 3.64 -4.93 7.55
C VAL A 358 4.65 -5.82 6.85
N ARG A 359 4.25 -6.33 5.68
CA ARG A 359 5.15 -7.12 4.82
C ARG A 359 6.14 -6.26 4.03
N ASN A 360 5.70 -5.10 3.53
CA ASN A 360 6.51 -4.24 2.66
C ASN A 360 7.12 -3.12 3.50
N ALA A 361 8.45 -3.03 3.49
CA ALA A 361 9.20 -2.00 4.20
C ALA A 361 8.92 -0.59 3.68
N GLU A 362 8.53 -0.42 2.41
CA GLU A 362 8.22 0.87 1.81
C GLU A 362 7.00 1.55 2.46
N HIS A 363 6.06 0.74 2.96
CA HIS A 363 4.85 1.24 3.63
C HIS A 363 5.15 1.84 5.01
N LYS A 364 6.37 1.67 5.52
CA LYS A 364 6.76 2.11 6.87
C LYS A 364 6.56 3.61 7.06
N GLN A 365 6.99 4.43 6.10
CA GLN A 365 6.93 5.88 6.25
C GLN A 365 5.48 6.38 6.25
N GLU A 366 4.63 5.83 5.39
CA GLU A 366 3.20 6.19 5.34
C GLU A 366 2.50 5.87 6.67
N ILE A 367 2.81 4.72 7.27
CA ILE A 367 2.26 4.35 8.58
C ILE A 367 2.76 5.31 9.66
N LEU A 368 4.07 5.57 9.72
CA LEU A 368 4.65 6.53 10.68
C LEU A 368 4.02 7.92 10.54
N ASP A 369 3.69 8.32 9.32
CA ASP A 369 3.06 9.60 9.03
C ASP A 369 1.64 9.69 9.61
N THR A 370 0.89 8.58 9.69
CA THR A 370 -0.43 8.56 10.37
C THR A 370 -0.34 8.86 11.87
N GLY A 371 0.81 8.63 12.50
CA GLY A 371 1.04 8.89 13.91
C GLY A 371 1.55 10.30 14.23
N LYS A 372 1.88 11.12 13.22
CA LYS A 372 2.44 12.47 13.43
C LYS A 372 1.47 13.34 14.25
N GLY A 373 1.97 13.88 15.36
CA GLY A 373 1.22 14.79 16.23
C GLY A 373 0.34 14.10 17.28
N GLN A 374 0.34 12.77 17.35
CA GLN A 374 -0.38 12.03 18.39
C GLN A 374 0.50 11.77 19.63
N PRO A 375 -0.10 11.67 20.83
CA PRO A 375 0.65 11.46 22.08
C PRO A 375 1.16 10.02 22.28
N GLY A 376 0.60 9.04 21.56
CA GLY A 376 1.00 7.63 21.59
C GLY A 376 2.33 7.34 20.89
N GLN A 377 2.84 6.12 21.08
CA GLN A 377 4.06 5.64 20.41
C GLN A 377 3.68 4.75 19.24
N LEU A 378 4.31 4.95 18.08
CA LEU A 378 4.10 4.13 16.89
C LEU A 378 5.41 3.49 16.48
N ASP A 379 5.40 2.16 16.36
CA ASP A 379 6.48 1.37 15.78
C ASP A 379 5.97 0.55 14.60
N VAL A 380 6.87 0.21 13.68
CA VAL A 380 6.55 -0.59 12.49
C VAL A 380 7.47 -1.79 12.44
N LEU A 381 6.87 -2.97 12.55
CA LEU A 381 7.56 -4.24 12.43
C LEU A 381 7.40 -4.78 11.01
N ILE A 382 8.53 -5.06 10.37
CA ILE A 382 8.54 -5.72 9.06
C ILE A 382 8.48 -7.23 9.29
N ASP A 383 7.33 -7.83 9.04
CA ASP A 383 7.10 -9.28 9.13
C ASP A 383 5.98 -9.68 8.16
N SER A 384 6.10 -10.88 7.58
CA SER A 384 5.18 -11.36 6.56
C SER A 384 4.14 -12.29 7.17
N LEU A 385 2.87 -11.89 7.12
CA LEU A 385 1.77 -12.76 7.57
C LEU A 385 1.57 -13.98 6.66
N ASP A 386 2.04 -13.91 5.40
CA ASP A 386 2.00 -15.01 4.45
C ASP A 386 2.91 -16.19 4.88
N GLU A 387 3.90 -15.94 5.75
CA GLU A 387 4.84 -16.94 6.28
C GLU A 387 4.37 -17.57 7.61
N VAL A 388 3.25 -17.10 8.16
CA VAL A 388 2.74 -17.57 9.46
C VAL A 388 1.83 -18.78 9.23
N ALA A 389 2.39 -19.98 9.40
CA ALA A 389 1.67 -21.24 9.24
C ALA A 389 1.31 -21.94 10.57
N SER A 390 1.91 -21.51 11.69
CA SER A 390 1.74 -22.15 12.99
C SER A 390 1.64 -21.16 14.14
N GLU A 391 1.12 -21.62 15.28
CA GLU A 391 1.09 -20.84 16.53
C GLU A 391 2.50 -20.39 16.96
N ALA A 392 3.52 -21.22 16.74
CA ALA A 392 4.91 -20.87 17.06
C ALA A 392 5.42 -19.67 16.25
N ASP A 393 5.00 -19.55 15.00
CA ASP A 393 5.36 -18.42 14.13
C ASP A 393 4.72 -17.12 14.62
N ALA A 394 3.43 -17.17 14.99
CA ALA A 394 2.75 -16.02 15.59
C ALA A 394 3.37 -15.67 16.96
N LYS A 395 3.71 -16.67 17.77
CA LYS A 395 4.33 -16.48 19.08
C LYS A 395 5.66 -15.74 18.99
N ARG A 396 6.47 -15.99 17.96
CA ARG A 396 7.71 -15.23 17.70
C ARG A 396 7.48 -13.72 17.64
N VAL A 397 6.37 -13.29 17.04
CA VAL A 397 6.01 -11.86 16.93
C VAL A 397 5.48 -11.33 18.26
N LEU A 398 4.62 -12.09 18.94
CA LEU A 398 4.13 -11.74 20.27
C LEU A 398 5.27 -11.61 21.30
N ASP A 399 6.26 -12.50 21.28
CA ASP A 399 7.40 -12.48 22.21
C ASP A 399 8.30 -11.25 22.00
N LYS A 400 8.40 -10.75 20.76
CA LYS A 400 9.15 -9.54 20.41
C LYS A 400 8.44 -8.27 20.90
N VAL A 401 7.14 -8.17 20.67
CA VAL A 401 6.35 -6.93 20.91
C VAL A 401 5.77 -6.90 22.33
N LYS A 402 5.42 -8.06 22.89
CA LYS A 402 4.72 -8.24 24.17
C LYS A 402 3.45 -7.41 24.30
N PRO A 403 2.51 -7.52 23.35
CA PRO A 403 1.31 -6.69 23.35
C PRO A 403 0.34 -7.10 24.46
N SER A 404 -0.43 -6.12 24.93
CA SER A 404 -1.61 -6.34 25.78
C SER A 404 -2.90 -6.50 24.98
N ILE A 405 -2.92 -5.99 23.74
CA ILE A 405 -4.05 -6.05 22.81
C ILE A 405 -3.52 -6.48 21.45
N VAL A 406 -4.20 -7.43 20.81
CA VAL A 406 -3.92 -7.83 19.42
C VAL A 406 -5.11 -7.48 18.55
N VAL A 407 -4.85 -6.79 17.43
CA VAL A 407 -5.87 -6.39 16.45
C VAL A 407 -5.54 -7.03 15.11
N TRP A 408 -6.44 -7.88 14.64
CA TRP A 408 -6.40 -8.47 13.30
C TRP A 408 -7.21 -7.62 12.33
N SER A 409 -6.52 -6.79 11.55
CA SER A 409 -7.08 -6.02 10.43
C SER A 409 -6.52 -6.46 9.07
N ALA A 410 -5.81 -7.60 9.04
CA ALA A 410 -5.20 -8.16 7.84
C ALA A 410 -6.21 -8.96 7.00
N GLY A 411 -5.96 -8.99 5.69
CA GLY A 411 -6.66 -9.86 4.75
C GLY A 411 -5.98 -9.85 3.39
N ALA A 412 -6.18 -10.89 2.59
CA ALA A 412 -5.59 -11.00 1.26
C ALA A 412 -6.10 -9.91 0.29
N GLY A 413 -7.30 -9.37 0.55
CA GLY A 413 -7.88 -8.26 -0.21
C GLY A 413 -8.09 -8.57 -1.69
N GLY A 414 -8.40 -9.83 -2.02
CA GLY A 414 -8.56 -10.31 -3.39
C GLY A 414 -7.26 -10.48 -4.17
N LYS A 415 -6.09 -10.19 -3.56
CA LYS A 415 -4.78 -10.33 -4.19
C LYS A 415 -4.18 -11.69 -3.88
N GLY A 416 -3.71 -12.42 -4.90
CA GLY A 416 -3.06 -13.73 -4.76
C GLY A 416 -4.02 -14.92 -4.67
N GLY A 417 -5.28 -14.74 -5.08
CA GLY A 417 -6.22 -15.84 -5.28
C GLY A 417 -6.71 -16.54 -4.00
N PRO A 418 -7.41 -17.68 -4.16
CA PRO A 418 -7.97 -18.45 -3.06
C PRO A 418 -6.93 -18.99 -2.07
N GLU A 419 -5.75 -19.40 -2.56
CA GLU A 419 -4.69 -19.95 -1.72
C GLU A 419 -4.18 -18.93 -0.71
N ARG A 420 -3.93 -17.70 -1.17
CA ARG A 420 -3.50 -16.60 -0.30
C ARG A 420 -4.61 -16.15 0.66
N THR A 421 -5.86 -16.16 0.20
CA THR A 421 -7.02 -15.91 1.09
C THR A 421 -7.05 -16.94 2.22
N LYS A 422 -6.83 -18.22 1.92
CA LYS A 422 -6.74 -19.25 2.96
C LYS A 422 -5.51 -19.05 3.86
N ALA A 423 -4.34 -18.79 3.29
CA ALA A 423 -3.12 -18.61 4.08
C ALA A 423 -3.23 -17.44 5.07
N VAL A 424 -3.74 -16.29 4.62
CA VAL A 424 -3.83 -15.08 5.44
C VAL A 424 -5.11 -15.05 6.29
N ASP A 425 -6.28 -15.12 5.67
CA ASP A 425 -7.57 -14.89 6.35
C ASP A 425 -8.01 -16.07 7.23
N GLU A 426 -7.45 -17.28 7.04
CA GLU A 426 -7.73 -18.46 7.88
C GLU A 426 -6.50 -18.90 8.69
N VAL A 427 -5.42 -19.35 8.04
CA VAL A 427 -4.31 -20.03 8.72
C VAL A 427 -3.55 -19.07 9.63
N ALA A 428 -3.09 -17.94 9.10
CA ALA A 428 -2.37 -16.94 9.89
C ALA A 428 -3.28 -16.32 10.96
N ALA A 429 -4.55 -16.03 10.64
CA ALA A 429 -5.51 -15.53 11.62
C ALA A 429 -5.66 -16.50 12.81
N LYS A 430 -5.85 -17.80 12.54
CA LYS A 430 -5.95 -18.84 13.58
C LYS A 430 -4.68 -18.99 14.39
N ALA A 431 -3.51 -18.91 13.75
CA ALA A 431 -2.22 -18.95 14.44
C ALA A 431 -2.09 -17.80 15.45
N TYR A 432 -2.42 -16.57 15.05
CA TYR A 432 -2.40 -15.40 15.95
C TYR A 432 -3.48 -15.46 17.03
N ILE A 433 -4.68 -15.99 16.72
CA ILE A 433 -5.71 -16.24 17.73
C ILE A 433 -5.19 -17.20 18.80
N SER A 434 -4.69 -18.38 18.41
CA SER A 434 -4.19 -19.38 19.35
C SER A 434 -3.04 -18.81 20.20
N ALA A 435 -2.06 -18.17 19.56
CA ALA A 435 -0.92 -17.59 20.26
C ALA A 435 -1.35 -16.49 21.25
N SER A 436 -2.31 -15.65 20.88
CA SER A 436 -2.83 -14.58 21.73
C SER A 436 -3.64 -15.11 22.91
N VAL A 437 -4.43 -16.15 22.69
CA VAL A 437 -5.28 -16.76 23.73
C VAL A 437 -4.42 -17.51 24.76
N HIS A 438 -3.31 -18.13 24.34
CA HIS A 438 -2.37 -18.79 25.23
C HIS A 438 -1.38 -17.85 25.93
N ASP A 439 -1.19 -16.63 25.42
CA ASP A 439 -0.31 -15.63 26.05
C ASP A 439 -1.05 -14.90 27.20
N PRO A 440 -0.57 -15.00 28.47
CA PRO A 440 -1.22 -14.34 29.60
C PRO A 440 -1.15 -12.81 29.57
N ASN A 441 -0.25 -12.21 28.78
CA ASN A 441 -0.10 -10.76 28.64
C ASN A 441 -1.21 -10.16 27.78
N VAL A 442 -1.72 -10.90 26.80
CA VAL A 442 -2.79 -10.44 25.93
C VAL A 442 -4.12 -10.51 26.68
N LYS A 443 -4.77 -9.34 26.83
CA LYS A 443 -6.06 -9.19 27.50
C LYS A 443 -7.22 -9.05 26.52
N LYS A 444 -6.96 -8.52 25.33
CA LYS A 444 -7.98 -8.32 24.30
C LYS A 444 -7.50 -8.80 22.95
N PHE A 445 -8.36 -9.50 22.23
CA PHE A 445 -8.18 -9.83 20.82
C PHE A 445 -9.36 -9.28 20.02
N LEU A 446 -9.08 -8.41 19.04
CA LEU A 446 -10.07 -7.89 18.11
C LEU A 446 -9.79 -8.41 16.69
N ILE A 447 -10.81 -8.89 16.01
CA ILE A 447 -10.74 -9.26 14.58
C ILE A 447 -11.77 -8.48 13.78
N VAL A 448 -11.35 -8.02 12.59
CA VAL A 448 -12.26 -7.49 11.57
C VAL A 448 -12.62 -8.61 10.60
N SER A 449 -13.87 -9.08 10.68
CA SER A 449 -14.44 -10.13 9.84
C SER A 449 -15.50 -9.55 8.89
N TRP A 450 -16.64 -10.24 8.71
CA TRP A 450 -17.70 -9.87 7.78
C TRP A 450 -19.05 -10.39 8.28
N ILE A 451 -20.10 -9.60 8.04
CA ILE A 451 -21.46 -9.82 8.59
C ILE A 451 -22.08 -11.19 8.27
N ALA A 452 -21.77 -11.76 7.11
CA ALA A 452 -22.29 -13.06 6.70
C ALA A 452 -21.32 -14.24 6.93
N SER A 453 -20.24 -14.03 7.69
CA SER A 453 -19.36 -15.10 8.19
C SER A 453 -20.04 -15.92 9.29
N ARG A 454 -21.13 -16.62 8.93
CA ARG A 454 -21.94 -17.43 9.85
C ARG A 454 -22.55 -18.63 9.12
N ARG A 455 -22.82 -19.72 9.84
CA ARG A 455 -23.42 -20.95 9.26
C ARG A 455 -24.93 -20.96 9.37
N ALA A 456 -25.43 -20.51 10.51
CA ALA A 456 -26.85 -20.48 10.79
C ALA A 456 -27.42 -19.09 10.48
N THR A 457 -28.58 -19.08 9.83
CA THR A 457 -29.33 -17.85 9.60
C THR A 457 -29.82 -17.27 10.93
N PRO A 458 -29.54 -16.00 11.24
CA PRO A 458 -30.08 -15.36 12.43
C PRO A 458 -31.58 -15.09 12.29
N LYS A 459 -32.30 -15.11 13.41
CA LYS A 459 -33.76 -14.95 13.45
C LYS A 459 -34.25 -13.58 12.96
N TRP A 460 -33.39 -12.56 13.00
CA TRP A 460 -33.73 -11.20 12.56
C TRP A 460 -33.52 -10.97 11.07
N TRP A 461 -32.99 -11.95 10.32
CA TRP A 461 -32.84 -11.84 8.87
C TRP A 461 -34.11 -12.20 8.12
N THR A 462 -34.46 -11.34 7.16
CA THR A 462 -35.56 -11.59 6.23
C THR A 462 -35.15 -12.64 5.19
N GLN A 463 -36.11 -13.17 4.42
CA GLN A 463 -35.78 -14.08 3.31
C GLN A 463 -34.85 -13.41 2.27
N ALA A 464 -35.04 -12.11 2.02
CA ALA A 464 -34.18 -11.36 1.12
C ALA A 464 -32.73 -11.29 1.63
N ASP A 465 -32.53 -11.14 2.95
CA ASP A 465 -31.20 -11.20 3.56
C ASP A 465 -30.58 -12.58 3.42
N GLN A 466 -31.36 -13.64 3.63
CA GLN A 466 -30.89 -15.01 3.47
C GLN A 466 -30.42 -15.29 2.05
N ASP A 467 -31.20 -14.86 1.06
CA ASP A 467 -30.88 -15.06 -0.35
C ASP A 467 -29.64 -14.25 -0.76
N ALA A 468 -29.53 -13.00 -0.28
CA ALA A 468 -28.36 -12.16 -0.51
C ALA A 468 -27.09 -12.75 0.11
N ALA A 469 -27.16 -13.20 1.36
CA ALA A 469 -26.05 -13.85 2.06
C ALA A 469 -25.63 -15.14 1.33
N LYS A 470 -26.61 -15.98 0.95
CA LYS A 470 -26.36 -17.23 0.23
C LYS A 470 -25.66 -16.96 -1.09
N LYS A 471 -26.16 -16.00 -1.88
CA LYS A 471 -25.54 -15.63 -3.16
C LYS A 471 -24.07 -15.25 -3.00
N VAL A 472 -23.74 -14.41 -2.02
CA VAL A 472 -22.34 -14.01 -1.80
C VAL A 472 -21.48 -15.20 -1.34
N THR A 473 -21.99 -15.99 -0.40
CA THR A 473 -21.24 -17.11 0.21
C THR A 473 -21.08 -18.32 -0.72
N THR A 474 -21.97 -18.53 -1.69
CA THR A 474 -21.88 -19.67 -2.61
C THR A 474 -21.35 -19.30 -3.99
N GLU A 475 -21.69 -18.13 -4.53
CA GLU A 475 -21.39 -17.77 -5.93
C GLU A 475 -20.28 -16.73 -6.07
N ILE A 476 -20.22 -15.72 -5.20
CA ILE A 476 -19.35 -14.55 -5.41
C ILE A 476 -18.00 -14.72 -4.70
N LEU A 477 -18.00 -15.08 -3.42
CA LEU A 477 -16.81 -15.10 -2.56
C LEU A 477 -16.76 -16.34 -1.63
N PRO A 478 -16.88 -17.58 -2.16
CA PRO A 478 -16.97 -18.79 -1.32
C PRO A 478 -15.73 -19.05 -0.48
N HIS A 479 -14.53 -18.88 -1.05
CA HIS A 479 -13.27 -19.11 -0.34
C HIS A 479 -13.02 -18.07 0.76
N TYR A 480 -13.40 -16.81 0.51
CA TYR A 480 -13.29 -15.75 1.51
C TYR A 480 -14.25 -15.99 2.68
N PHE A 481 -15.50 -16.34 2.38
CA PHE A 481 -16.48 -16.72 3.41
C PHE A 481 -15.97 -17.88 4.26
N GLN A 482 -15.50 -18.96 3.63
CA GLN A 482 -15.00 -20.13 4.36
C GLN A 482 -13.83 -19.77 5.28
N ALA A 483 -12.87 -18.99 4.78
CA ALA A 483 -11.70 -18.58 5.55
C ALA A 483 -12.08 -17.72 6.77
N LYS A 484 -12.94 -16.70 6.57
CA LYS A 484 -13.39 -15.81 7.66
C LYS A 484 -14.22 -16.54 8.70
N LEU A 485 -15.15 -17.38 8.27
CA LEU A 485 -15.97 -18.20 9.17
C LEU A 485 -15.10 -19.12 10.04
N GLU A 486 -14.07 -19.73 9.45
CA GLU A 486 -13.18 -20.63 10.14
C GLU A 486 -12.31 -19.91 11.19
N ALA A 487 -11.85 -18.69 10.90
CA ALA A 487 -11.17 -17.84 11.87
C ALA A 487 -12.11 -17.37 12.99
N ASP A 488 -13.35 -16.98 12.66
CA ASP A 488 -14.34 -16.49 13.62
C ASP A 488 -14.75 -17.56 14.64
N GLU A 489 -15.08 -18.77 14.16
CA GLU A 489 -15.41 -19.90 15.02
C GLU A 489 -14.22 -20.32 15.89
N HIS A 490 -13.00 -20.28 15.34
CA HIS A 490 -11.77 -20.58 16.09
C HIS A 490 -11.52 -19.58 17.22
N LEU A 491 -11.76 -18.27 16.98
CA LEU A 491 -11.70 -17.24 18.02
C LEU A 491 -12.71 -17.49 19.13
N VAL A 492 -13.97 -17.79 18.77
CA VAL A 492 -15.04 -18.05 19.74
C VAL A 492 -14.70 -19.25 20.63
N ALA A 493 -14.27 -20.36 20.03
CA ALA A 493 -13.91 -21.56 20.76
C ALA A 493 -12.68 -21.35 21.65
N SER A 494 -11.64 -20.69 21.12
CA SER A 494 -10.39 -20.43 21.86
C SER A 494 -10.64 -19.49 23.05
N ALA A 495 -11.41 -18.42 22.82
CA ALA A 495 -11.78 -17.48 23.86
C ALA A 495 -12.68 -18.11 24.94
N HIS A 496 -13.60 -19.00 24.56
CA HIS A 496 -14.41 -19.75 25.53
C HIS A 496 -13.53 -20.57 26.48
N LYS A 497 -12.57 -21.33 25.93
CA LYS A 497 -11.61 -22.11 26.72
C LYS A 497 -10.76 -21.23 27.64
N ARG A 498 -10.24 -20.11 27.14
CA ARG A 498 -9.46 -19.15 27.95
C ARG A 498 -10.26 -18.53 29.08
N ARG A 499 -11.52 -18.15 28.84
CA ARG A 499 -12.36 -17.52 29.86
C ARG A 499 -12.73 -18.44 31.02
N GLN A 500 -12.60 -19.76 30.87
CA GLN A 500 -12.69 -20.68 32.00
C GLN A 500 -11.55 -20.47 33.02
N THR A 501 -10.40 -19.96 32.57
CA THR A 501 -9.23 -19.68 33.41
C THR A 501 -9.03 -18.19 33.71
N ASP A 502 -9.35 -17.32 32.76
CA ASP A 502 -9.24 -15.87 32.86
C ASP A 502 -10.51 -15.23 32.31
N PRO A 503 -11.56 -15.05 33.15
CA PRO A 503 -12.85 -14.49 32.73
C PRO A 503 -12.75 -13.07 32.17
N SER A 504 -11.63 -12.37 32.41
CA SER A 504 -11.41 -10.99 31.95
C SER A 504 -10.95 -10.89 30.48
N PHE A 505 -10.57 -12.01 29.85
CA PHE A 505 -10.13 -12.00 28.46
C PHE A 505 -11.25 -11.59 27.51
N GLN A 506 -11.03 -10.52 26.74
CA GLN A 506 -12.00 -10.00 25.79
C GLN A 506 -11.72 -10.49 24.36
N ALA A 507 -12.73 -11.08 23.73
CA ALA A 507 -12.69 -11.45 22.32
C ALA A 507 -13.78 -10.66 21.58
N ILE A 508 -13.35 -9.80 20.67
CA ILE A 508 -14.22 -8.84 19.96
C ILE A 508 -14.16 -9.17 18.47
N ASN A 509 -15.30 -9.49 17.88
CA ASN A 509 -15.39 -9.73 16.44
C ASN A 509 -16.24 -8.63 15.80
N VAL A 510 -15.60 -7.72 15.05
CA VAL A 510 -16.27 -6.63 14.34
C VAL A 510 -16.59 -7.10 12.92
N ARG A 511 -17.87 -7.12 12.57
CA ARG A 511 -18.37 -7.73 11.33
C ARG A 511 -19.08 -6.69 10.46
N PRO A 512 -18.34 -5.91 9.67
CA PRO A 512 -18.92 -4.90 8.78
C PRO A 512 -19.67 -5.51 7.59
N GLY A 513 -20.54 -4.68 7.00
CA GLY A 513 -21.13 -4.89 5.68
C GLY A 513 -20.15 -4.56 4.54
N ALA A 514 -20.69 -4.16 3.39
CA ALA A 514 -19.88 -3.79 2.24
C ALA A 514 -19.05 -2.51 2.51
N LEU A 515 -17.73 -2.64 2.46
CA LEU A 515 -16.81 -1.56 2.86
C LEU A 515 -16.73 -0.41 1.84
N THR A 516 -16.97 0.82 2.29
CA THR A 516 -16.82 2.06 1.51
C THR A 516 -15.67 2.93 2.04
N ASP A 517 -15.28 3.95 1.26
CA ASP A 517 -14.24 4.92 1.63
C ASP A 517 -14.83 6.29 2.07
N GLU A 518 -16.13 6.32 2.37
CA GLU A 518 -16.83 7.51 2.89
C GLU A 518 -16.27 7.95 4.26
N PRO A 519 -16.53 9.18 4.73
CA PRO A 519 -16.20 9.61 6.08
C PRO A 519 -16.86 8.71 7.15
N ALA A 520 -16.32 8.72 8.37
CA ALA A 520 -16.95 8.03 9.48
C ALA A 520 -18.31 8.67 9.78
N GLY A 521 -19.26 7.84 10.15
CA GLY A 521 -20.61 8.25 10.45
C GLY A 521 -21.22 7.43 11.56
N LYS A 522 -22.52 7.61 11.71
CA LYS A 522 -23.34 6.87 12.66
C LYS A 522 -23.50 5.41 12.23
N VAL A 523 -23.86 4.56 13.18
CA VAL A 523 -23.90 3.11 13.01
C VAL A 523 -25.27 2.51 13.33
N LEU A 524 -25.50 1.34 12.76
CA LEU A 524 -26.42 0.33 13.25
C LEU A 524 -25.56 -0.86 13.73
N LEU A 525 -25.63 -1.19 15.02
CA LEU A 525 -24.75 -2.17 15.68
C LEU A 525 -25.54 -3.33 16.28
N GLY A 526 -25.03 -4.57 16.19
CA GLY A 526 -25.61 -5.75 16.81
C GLY A 526 -26.51 -6.55 15.86
N ARG A 527 -27.84 -6.46 16.01
CA ARG A 527 -28.78 -7.20 15.15
C ARG A 527 -29.08 -6.42 13.87
N THR A 528 -28.29 -6.65 12.82
CA THR A 528 -28.38 -5.92 11.56
C THR A 528 -28.82 -6.83 10.40
N PRO A 529 -29.43 -6.28 9.33
CA PRO A 529 -29.63 -7.01 8.08
C PRO A 529 -28.27 -7.30 7.41
N VAL A 530 -28.19 -8.28 6.52
CA VAL A 530 -26.92 -8.57 5.83
C VAL A 530 -26.60 -7.51 4.78
N SER A 531 -27.63 -6.92 4.19
CA SER A 531 -27.52 -6.00 3.07
C SER A 531 -27.30 -4.58 3.58
N GLY A 532 -26.06 -4.11 3.51
CA GLY A 532 -25.73 -2.74 3.89
C GLY A 532 -24.26 -2.41 3.63
N LYS A 533 -23.96 -1.12 3.73
CA LYS A 533 -22.61 -0.58 3.58
C LYS A 533 -22.08 -0.14 4.93
N THR A 534 -20.76 -0.14 5.06
CA THR A 534 -20.07 0.40 6.23
C THR A 534 -18.82 1.13 5.77
N SER A 535 -18.63 2.38 6.18
CA SER A 535 -17.37 3.06 5.92
C SER A 535 -16.21 2.40 6.68
N ARG A 536 -15.05 2.28 6.02
CA ARG A 536 -13.80 1.87 6.68
C ARG A 536 -13.39 2.78 7.83
N ALA A 537 -13.77 4.06 7.77
CA ALA A 537 -13.54 5.00 8.87
C ALA A 537 -14.46 4.69 10.06
N THR A 538 -15.73 4.41 9.81
CA THR A 538 -16.69 3.96 10.84
C THR A 538 -16.22 2.68 11.53
N VAL A 539 -15.69 1.70 10.78
CA VAL A 539 -15.13 0.46 11.36
C VAL A 539 -13.93 0.76 12.27
N ALA A 540 -13.05 1.66 11.88
CA ALA A 540 -11.89 2.04 12.68
C ALA A 540 -12.29 2.76 13.98
N GLU A 541 -13.25 3.68 13.92
CA GLU A 541 -13.78 4.38 15.10
C GLU A 541 -14.49 3.41 16.05
N LEU A 542 -15.34 2.52 15.52
CA LEU A 542 -16.00 1.48 16.30
C LEU A 542 -14.98 0.55 16.97
N ALA A 543 -13.96 0.09 16.24
CA ALA A 543 -12.92 -0.78 16.81
C ALA A 543 -12.15 -0.08 17.93
N ALA A 544 -11.79 1.20 17.75
CA ALA A 544 -11.12 1.98 18.79
C ALA A 544 -11.99 2.19 20.04
N ALA A 545 -13.30 2.40 19.85
CA ALA A 545 -14.26 2.55 20.94
C ALA A 545 -14.48 1.23 21.70
N LEU A 546 -14.64 0.11 20.98
CA LEU A 546 -14.79 -1.22 21.58
C LEU A 546 -13.55 -1.63 22.38
N LEU A 547 -12.34 -1.38 21.85
CA LEU A 547 -11.07 -1.70 22.54
C LEU A 547 -10.86 -0.87 23.82
N ALA A 548 -11.38 0.36 23.85
CA ALA A 548 -11.26 1.24 25.01
C ALA A 548 -12.13 0.80 26.21
N ARG A 549 -13.03 -0.16 26.01
CA ARG A 549 -13.95 -0.66 27.03
C ARG A 549 -13.58 -2.04 27.54
N ASP A 550 -13.85 -2.29 28.81
CA ASP A 550 -13.56 -3.57 29.49
C ASP A 550 -14.80 -4.48 29.62
N ASP A 551 -15.94 -4.05 29.09
CA ASP A 551 -17.24 -4.74 29.13
C ASP A 551 -17.72 -5.24 27.75
N THR A 552 -16.88 -5.17 26.73
CA THR A 552 -17.20 -5.55 25.34
C THR A 552 -16.69 -6.96 25.00
N ASN A 553 -17.56 -7.80 24.43
CA ASN A 553 -17.28 -9.19 24.07
C ASN A 553 -18.25 -9.68 23.00
N GLY A 554 -17.81 -10.64 22.18
CA GLY A 554 -18.68 -11.32 21.23
C GLY A 554 -18.64 -10.72 19.83
N TRP A 555 -19.70 -10.99 19.07
CA TRP A 555 -19.83 -10.57 17.68
C TRP A 555 -20.65 -9.28 17.59
N TYR A 556 -20.13 -8.33 16.82
CA TYR A 556 -20.72 -7.03 16.57
C TYR A 556 -20.90 -6.83 15.07
N ASP A 557 -22.11 -7.09 14.56
CA ASP A 557 -22.43 -6.71 13.18
C ASP A 557 -22.62 -5.20 13.09
N VAL A 558 -22.04 -4.58 12.07
CA VAL A 558 -22.07 -3.13 11.91
C VAL A 558 -22.41 -2.72 10.49
N LEU A 559 -23.36 -1.81 10.36
CA LEU A 559 -23.68 -1.07 9.13
C LEU A 559 -23.67 0.43 9.42
N ASP A 560 -23.53 1.26 8.37
CA ASP A 560 -23.81 2.68 8.49
C ASP A 560 -25.30 2.88 8.84
N GLY A 561 -25.60 3.77 9.78
CA GLY A 561 -26.94 3.94 10.36
C GLY A 561 -27.13 5.32 10.97
N ASP A 562 -27.97 5.41 12.01
CA ASP A 562 -28.43 6.69 12.58
C ASP A 562 -28.05 6.90 14.06
N GLU A 563 -27.36 5.94 14.69
CA GLU A 563 -26.95 6.00 16.10
C GLU A 563 -25.45 6.34 16.26
N GLU A 564 -25.12 7.19 17.22
CA GLU A 564 -23.71 7.49 17.57
C GLU A 564 -23.00 6.23 18.10
N ILE A 565 -21.72 6.06 17.75
CA ILE A 565 -20.94 4.85 18.06
C ILE A 565 -20.97 4.50 19.55
N ASP A 566 -20.65 5.46 20.43
CA ASP A 566 -20.61 5.21 21.87
C ASP A 566 -21.98 4.78 22.43
N LYS A 567 -23.05 5.41 21.92
CA LYS A 567 -24.41 5.09 22.34
C LYS A 567 -24.85 3.71 21.82
N ALA A 568 -24.50 3.38 20.58
CA ALA A 568 -24.77 2.06 20.03
C ALA A 568 -24.05 0.96 20.83
N ILE A 569 -22.80 1.20 21.25
CA ILE A 569 -22.05 0.29 22.12
C ILE A 569 -22.73 0.15 23.48
N ASP A 570 -23.16 1.26 24.10
CA ASP A 570 -23.88 1.23 25.38
C ASP A 570 -25.17 0.40 25.29
N THR A 571 -25.92 0.54 24.20
CA THR A 571 -27.14 -0.23 23.97
C THR A 571 -26.84 -1.72 23.88
N VAL A 572 -25.89 -2.14 23.02
CA VAL A 572 -25.59 -3.58 22.86
C VAL A 572 -24.99 -4.20 24.12
N VAL A 573 -24.18 -3.46 24.88
CA VAL A 573 -23.63 -3.94 26.16
C VAL A 573 -24.74 -4.06 27.21
N LYS A 574 -25.60 -3.04 27.35
CA LYS A 574 -26.69 -3.03 28.34
C LYS A 574 -27.73 -4.12 28.08
N GLU A 575 -28.04 -4.37 26.81
CA GLU A 575 -28.99 -5.39 26.39
C GLU A 575 -28.34 -6.78 26.20
N ASN A 576 -27.03 -6.88 26.39
CA ASN A 576 -26.24 -8.10 26.19
C ASN A 576 -26.47 -8.72 24.80
N ILE A 577 -26.48 -7.87 23.76
CA ILE A 577 -26.64 -8.28 22.37
C ILE A 577 -25.29 -8.79 21.85
N ASP A 578 -25.26 -10.07 21.53
CA ASP A 578 -24.17 -10.71 20.79
C ASP A 578 -24.73 -11.28 19.48
N SER A 579 -24.20 -10.80 18.34
CA SER A 579 -24.67 -11.18 17.02
C SER A 579 -24.36 -12.66 16.65
N ILE A 580 -23.68 -13.41 17.51
CA ILE A 580 -23.54 -14.87 17.43
C ILE A 580 -24.86 -15.62 17.64
N GLU A 581 -25.87 -14.96 18.20
CA GLU A 581 -27.18 -15.56 18.42
C GLU A 581 -27.69 -16.29 17.17
N GLY A 582 -28.10 -17.55 17.37
CA GLY A 582 -28.56 -18.45 16.31
C GLY A 582 -27.51 -19.45 15.83
N GLU A 583 -26.22 -19.27 16.16
CA GLU A 583 -25.19 -20.27 15.89
C GLU A 583 -25.29 -21.49 16.84
N ASP A 584 -24.74 -22.61 16.37
CA ASP A 584 -24.56 -23.82 17.17
C ASP A 584 -23.28 -23.69 18.00
N LEU A 585 -23.43 -23.14 19.21
CA LEU A 585 -22.32 -22.90 20.13
C LEU A 585 -21.69 -24.20 20.62
N ASP A 586 -22.46 -25.27 20.81
CA ASP A 586 -21.93 -26.56 21.26
C ASP A 586 -20.98 -27.15 20.20
N ARG A 587 -21.37 -27.07 18.92
CA ARG A 587 -20.47 -27.42 17.80
C ARG A 587 -19.21 -26.58 17.81
N ILE A 588 -19.34 -25.25 17.99
CA ILE A 588 -18.19 -24.34 17.97
C ILE A 588 -17.24 -24.62 19.14
N TYR A 589 -17.77 -24.81 20.35
CA TYR A 589 -16.95 -25.09 21.53
C TYR A 589 -16.28 -26.46 21.48
N ALA A 590 -16.90 -27.45 20.83
CA ALA A 590 -16.32 -28.79 20.65
C ALA A 590 -15.09 -28.84 19.71
N ARG A 591 -14.67 -27.71 19.12
CA ARG A 591 -13.55 -27.66 18.17
C ARG A 591 -12.16 -27.73 18.82
N ILE A 592 -12.02 -27.50 20.13
CA ILE A 592 -10.73 -27.29 20.84
C ILE A 592 -10.65 -28.07 22.17
#